data_AF-D3Y2F7-F1
#
_entry.id   AF-D3Y2F7-F1
#
_cell.length_a   1.000
_cell.length_b   1.000
_cell.length_c   1.000
_cell.angle_alpha   90.00
_cell.angle_beta   90.00
_cell.angle_gamma   90.00
#
_symmetry.space_group_name_H-M   'P 1'
#
loop_
_entity.id
_entity.type
_entity.pdbx_description
1 polymer ?
#
loop_
_entity_poly.entity_id
_entity_poly.type
_entity_poly.pdbx_seq_one_letter_code
_entity_poly.pdbx_strand_id
1 'polypeptide(L)'
;KNSNMKADNFSQKKTKKMTTSIRFKRKKTLKLKKNPKCPKILKSCYKKTLDKYGIIKYPLTSEKAMKKIEEINTLVFICDKRADKR
;
A
#
# COMPACT_ATOMS: atom_id res chain seq x y z
N LYS A 1 46.20 -49.06 9.03
CA LYS A 1 47.18 -48.57 8.03
C LYS A 1 46.53 -47.47 7.21
N ASN A 2 46.95 -46.23 7.43
CA ASN A 2 47.25 -45.20 6.42
C ASN A 2 47.19 -43.82 7.08
N SER A 3 48.32 -43.52 7.72
CA SER A 3 48.81 -42.19 8.04
C SER A 3 48.89 -41.34 6.77
N ASN A 4 48.29 -40.16 6.80
CA ASN A 4 48.75 -39.06 5.97
C ASN A 4 48.71 -37.78 6.79
N MET A 5 49.84 -37.53 7.46
CA MET A 5 50.23 -36.18 7.86
C MET A 5 50.62 -35.42 6.59
N LYS A 6 49.94 -34.32 6.30
CA LYS A 6 50.53 -33.18 5.60
C LYS A 6 50.11 -31.92 6.34
N ALA A 7 51.08 -31.38 7.07
CA ALA A 7 51.05 -30.03 7.57
C ALA A 7 51.18 -29.09 6.38
N ASP A 8 50.19 -28.23 6.18
CA ASP A 8 50.34 -27.00 5.40
C ASP A 8 49.71 -25.88 6.24
N ASN A 9 50.51 -25.29 7.14
CA ASN A 9 50.20 -24.00 7.74
C ASN A 9 50.34 -22.93 6.64
N PHE A 10 49.37 -22.90 5.72
CA PHE A 10 49.25 -21.81 4.78
C PHE A 10 48.66 -20.64 5.57
N SER A 11 49.54 -19.78 6.10
CA SER A 11 49.17 -18.45 6.56
C SER A 11 48.58 -17.71 5.37
N GLN A 12 47.27 -17.86 5.16
CA GLN A 12 46.53 -17.09 4.17
C GLN A 12 46.68 -15.63 4.57
N LYS A 13 47.60 -14.91 3.93
CA LYS A 13 47.66 -13.45 4.01
C LYS A 13 46.26 -12.95 3.66
N LYS A 14 45.51 -12.50 4.68
CA LYS A 14 44.16 -11.96 4.51
C LYS A 14 44.26 -10.76 3.57
N THR A 15 43.87 -10.95 2.31
CA THR A 15 43.85 -9.88 1.32
C THR A 15 42.76 -8.89 1.72
N LYS A 16 43.17 -7.66 2.04
CA LYS A 16 42.23 -6.58 2.36
C LYS A 16 41.56 -6.14 1.06
N LYS A 17 40.24 -5.93 1.10
CA LYS A 17 39.52 -5.37 -0.06
C LYS A 17 40.00 -3.93 -0.28
N MET A 18 40.64 -3.67 -1.41
CA MET A 18 41.09 -2.34 -1.80
C MET A 18 39.88 -1.43 -2.04
N THR A 19 39.82 -0.30 -1.34
CA THR A 19 38.78 0.73 -1.51
C THR A 19 39.36 1.91 -2.28
N THR A 20 38.74 2.30 -3.39
CA THR A 20 39.24 3.39 -4.24
C THR A 20 38.77 4.78 -3.81
N SER A 21 37.71 4.90 -2.99
CA SER A 21 37.18 6.19 -2.53
C SER A 21 37.61 6.53 -1.10
N ILE A 22 37.94 7.80 -0.86
CA ILE A 22 38.32 8.34 0.46
C ILE A 22 37.16 8.27 1.47
N ARG A 23 35.92 8.40 1.00
CA ARG A 23 34.71 8.31 1.82
C ARG A 23 34.16 6.89 1.86
N PHE A 24 33.69 6.47 3.03
CA PHE A 24 32.99 5.19 3.21
C PHE A 24 31.61 5.20 2.53
N LYS A 25 31.30 4.17 1.73
CA LYS A 25 29.99 3.96 1.09
C LYS A 25 29.35 2.69 1.63
N ARG A 26 28.12 2.79 2.15
CA ARG A 26 27.35 1.60 2.56
C ARG A 26 27.11 0.71 1.32
N LYS A 27 27.59 -0.53 1.37
CA LYS A 27 27.37 -1.50 0.29
C LYS A 27 25.88 -1.81 0.15
N LYS A 28 25.45 -2.06 -1.08
CA LYS A 28 24.10 -2.58 -1.32
C LYS A 28 24.05 -4.00 -0.76
N THR A 29 23.11 -4.22 0.14
CA THR A 29 22.82 -5.52 0.74
C THR A 29 21.53 -6.06 0.16
N LEU A 30 21.31 -7.37 0.27
CA LEU A 30 20.03 -7.98 -0.06
C LEU A 30 18.91 -7.34 0.77
N LYS A 31 17.86 -6.87 0.10
CA LYS A 31 16.63 -6.40 0.73
C LYS A 31 15.51 -7.36 0.33
N LEU A 32 15.12 -8.22 1.27
CA LEU A 32 13.97 -9.09 1.06
C LEU A 32 12.68 -8.25 0.98
N LYS A 33 11.72 -8.70 0.17
CA LYS A 33 10.38 -8.12 0.16
C LYS A 33 9.72 -8.33 1.52
N LYS A 34 8.89 -7.39 1.96
CA LYS A 34 8.14 -7.51 3.21
C LYS A 34 7.19 -8.71 3.10
N ASN A 35 7.32 -9.68 4.00
CA ASN A 35 6.39 -10.80 4.17
C ASN A 35 5.79 -10.75 5.58
N PRO A 36 4.72 -9.95 5.81
CA PRO A 36 4.13 -9.82 7.13
C PRO A 36 3.45 -11.14 7.54
N LYS A 37 3.63 -11.56 8.81
CA LYS A 37 3.02 -12.79 9.34
C LYS A 37 1.49 -12.71 9.47
N CYS A 38 0.94 -11.50 9.60
CA CYS A 38 -0.47 -11.25 9.79
C CYS A 38 -0.94 -10.06 8.94
N PRO A 39 -2.24 -10.00 8.56
CA PRO A 39 -2.81 -8.85 7.86
C PRO A 39 -2.83 -7.62 8.79
N LYS A 40 -2.53 -6.44 8.23
CA LYS A 40 -2.55 -5.17 8.99
C LYS A 40 -3.96 -4.68 9.32
N ILE A 41 -4.94 -5.03 8.49
CA ILE A 41 -6.33 -4.63 8.62
C ILE A 41 -7.17 -5.90 8.57
N LEU A 42 -8.04 -6.07 9.56
CA LEU A 42 -8.97 -7.18 9.63
C LEU A 42 -10.14 -6.96 8.67
N LYS A 43 -10.72 -8.05 8.15
CA LYS A 43 -11.90 -7.97 7.26
C LYS A 43 -13.10 -7.28 7.93
N SER A 44 -13.27 -7.41 9.25
CA SER A 44 -14.32 -6.73 10.02
C SER A 44 -14.14 -5.21 10.08
N CYS A 45 -12.91 -4.72 9.92
CA CYS A 45 -12.61 -3.29 9.88
C CYS A 45 -12.87 -2.68 8.49
N TYR A 46 -13.20 -3.50 7.49
CA TYR A 46 -13.52 -3.04 6.15
C TYR A 46 -14.90 -2.38 6.17
N LYS A 47 -14.95 -1.05 6.22
CA LYS A 47 -16.20 -0.31 5.99
C LYS A 47 -16.60 -0.55 4.55
N LYS A 48 -17.86 -0.95 4.32
CA LYS A 48 -18.42 -1.05 2.98
C LYS A 48 -18.20 0.29 2.27
N THR A 49 -17.69 0.23 1.04
CA THR A 49 -17.64 1.39 0.15
C THR A 49 -19.05 1.95 0.00
N LEU A 50 -19.17 3.24 -0.30
CA LEU A 50 -20.46 3.85 -0.59
C LEU A 50 -21.10 3.11 -1.77
N ASP A 51 -22.13 2.34 -1.43
CA ASP A 51 -22.94 1.59 -2.37
C ASP A 51 -23.99 2.51 -3.01
N LYS A 52 -24.56 2.06 -4.14
CA LYS A 52 -25.50 2.87 -4.94
C LYS A 52 -26.67 3.40 -4.09
N TYR A 53 -27.19 2.56 -3.20
CA TYR A 53 -28.27 2.90 -2.28
C TYR A 53 -27.82 3.73 -1.07
N GLY A 54 -26.53 3.70 -0.72
CA GLY A 54 -25.97 4.59 0.29
C GLY A 54 -25.72 6.01 -0.22
N ILE A 55 -25.50 6.17 -1.53
CA ILE A 55 -25.25 7.46 -2.18
C ILE A 55 -26.53 8.29 -2.28
N ILE A 56 -27.60 7.73 -2.84
CA ILE A 56 -28.89 8.41 -3.03
C ILE A 56 -29.82 8.00 -1.89
N LYS A 57 -30.20 8.95 -1.03
CA LYS A 57 -30.98 8.64 0.17
C LYS A 57 -32.48 8.74 -0.06
N TYR A 58 -32.96 9.91 -0.48
CA TYR A 58 -34.38 10.16 -0.74
C TYR A 58 -34.56 11.37 -1.67
N PRO A 59 -35.69 11.45 -2.39
CA PRO A 59 -36.02 12.62 -3.21
C PRO A 59 -36.28 13.84 -2.33
N LEU A 60 -35.95 15.03 -2.84
CA LEU A 60 -36.29 16.30 -2.19
C LEU A 60 -37.63 16.80 -2.70
N THR A 61 -38.60 16.95 -1.81
CA THR A 61 -40.00 17.28 -2.14
C THR A 61 -40.38 18.72 -1.78
N SER A 62 -39.42 19.65 -1.67
CA SER A 62 -39.73 21.06 -1.43
C SER A 62 -40.34 21.72 -2.66
N GLU A 63 -41.13 22.79 -2.47
CA GLU A 63 -41.80 23.52 -3.57
C GLU A 63 -40.81 23.90 -4.69
N LYS A 64 -39.62 24.41 -4.31
CA LYS A 64 -38.56 24.74 -5.25
C LYS A 64 -38.01 23.53 -6.00
N ALA A 65 -37.94 22.37 -5.36
CA ALA A 65 -37.48 21.14 -5.99
C ALA A 65 -38.53 20.60 -6.96
N MET A 66 -39.81 20.61 -6.57
CA MET A 66 -40.94 20.22 -7.43
C MET A 66 -40.99 21.09 -8.69
N LYS A 67 -40.86 22.42 -8.52
CA LYS A 67 -40.78 23.37 -9.64
C LYS A 67 -39.67 23.04 -10.65
N LYS A 68 -38.50 22.62 -10.18
CA LYS A 68 -37.36 22.23 -11.03
C LYS A 68 -37.57 20.91 -11.78
N ILE A 69 -38.40 20.02 -11.26
CA ILE A 69 -38.77 18.79 -11.96
C ILE A 69 -39.63 19.13 -13.17
N GLU A 70 -40.56 20.08 -13.01
CA GLU A 70 -41.51 20.49 -14.06
C GLU A 70 -40.88 21.39 -15.12
N GLU A 71 -40.09 22.38 -14.72
CA GLU A 71 -39.58 23.40 -15.66
C GLU A 71 -38.34 22.97 -16.43
N ILE A 72 -37.42 22.26 -15.76
CA ILE A 72 -36.06 22.01 -16.26
C ILE A 72 -35.81 20.50 -16.44
N ASN A 73 -36.78 19.64 -16.10
CA ASN A 73 -36.65 18.18 -16.12
C ASN A 73 -35.46 17.65 -15.30
N THR A 74 -35.20 18.27 -14.14
CA THR A 74 -34.13 17.82 -13.22
C THR A 74 -34.70 17.14 -11.99
N LEU A 75 -34.19 15.96 -11.66
CA LEU A 75 -34.53 15.28 -10.41
C LEU A 75 -33.65 15.77 -9.27
N VAL A 76 -34.26 16.08 -8.13
CA VAL A 76 -33.54 16.60 -6.95
C VAL A 76 -33.55 15.57 -5.83
N PHE A 77 -32.37 15.18 -5.38
CA PHE A 77 -32.19 14.18 -4.33
C PHE A 77 -31.29 14.70 -3.22
N ILE A 78 -31.47 14.15 -2.02
CA ILE A 78 -30.52 14.28 -0.92
C ILE A 78 -29.53 13.12 -0.98
N CYS A 79 -28.24 13.45 -1.02
CA CYS A 79 -27.14 12.50 -1.15
C CYS A 79 -26.26 12.42 0.12
N ASP A 80 -25.45 11.38 0.21
CA ASP A 80 -24.39 11.29 1.24
C ASP A 80 -23.32 12.37 1.04
N LYS A 81 -22.82 12.95 2.15
CA LYS A 81 -21.85 14.05 2.11
C LYS A 81 -20.50 13.65 1.48
N ARG A 82 -20.18 12.36 1.49
CA ARG A 82 -18.94 11.83 0.93
C ARG A 82 -19.06 11.47 -0.56
N ALA A 83 -20.26 11.61 -1.15
CA ALA A 83 -20.47 11.27 -2.54
C ALA A 83 -19.85 12.35 -3.45
N ASP A 84 -19.04 11.90 -4.41
CA ASP A 84 -18.45 12.76 -5.43
C ASP A 84 -19.36 12.86 -6.67
N LYS A 85 -19.19 13.93 -7.46
CA LYS A 85 -20.00 14.21 -8.66
C LYS A 85 -19.38 13.72 -9.97
N ARG A 86 -18.13 13.26 -9.94
CA ARG A 86 -17.33 12.93 -11.12
C ARG A 86 -17.30 11.43 -11.38
#